data_AF-A0A5M3Q2Y4-F1
#
_entry.id   AF-A0A5M3Q2Y4-F1
#
_cell.length_a   1.000
_cell.length_b   1.000
_cell.length_c   1.000
_cell.angle_alpha   90.00
_cell.angle_beta   90.00
_cell.angle_gamma   90.00
#
_symmetry.space_group_name_H-M   'P 1'
#
loop_
_entity.id
_entity.type
_entity.pdbx_description
1 polymer ?
#
loop_
_entity_poly.entity_id
_entity_poly.type
_entity_poly.pdbx_seq_one_letter_code
_entity_poly.pdbx_strand_id
1 'polypeptide(L)'
;MKTKYALPMVLAGSVALSGCWLDDDDDPATTSVRVLHASSDAPAVNVLVNGDVVVPGADYKQAAVLTPSAGLADIAVDGLLPGGETVTVISADGVSLRSDTSYDVIAVGKVGDETIEPLILTDDGAREDADSARLRVVHLSPEAQTAAAGPVDVYVTASGDPLPAEATFSFSFKESVGPLELPASNDYQIRVTPAGSDTVVFDSGQIGLPAGSDLLVGAVDNTGANGDASPISLVVLNGSNVAEIFDAGQQSGVRVVHNSYDAPDVDVLLNDVVSVNDLAYPEAAPGAMLDNYAQVPVGTQNVKVTPFNDNATVVIEADLAFSAGTGYTVIANGLLADIEALVLTDTVRDIATQASVRVVHGSTLAGPVNVYLLPDGQTEVGNASPALSGVQFGEESGYLAVAPGTYNLVVTDPDGNVAIGPAEINLEASGVYTAIARDNDAFDGADLILLDDFVMPPT
;
A
#
# COMPACT_ATOMS: atom_id res chain seq x y z
N MET A 1 79.42 62.50 -13.67
CA MET A 1 79.95 62.37 -12.29
C MET A 1 78.74 62.26 -11.37
N LYS A 2 78.24 61.08 -11.00
CA LYS A 2 78.64 60.20 -9.87
C LYS A 2 78.79 60.90 -8.52
N THR A 3 77.80 60.77 -7.63
CA THR A 3 77.87 60.26 -6.23
C THR A 3 76.43 60.27 -5.67
N LYS A 4 75.74 59.14 -5.45
CA LYS A 4 75.81 58.16 -4.35
C LYS A 4 75.74 58.76 -2.94
N TYR A 5 74.58 58.63 -2.30
CA TYR A 5 74.45 58.29 -0.89
C TYR A 5 73.28 57.31 -0.71
N ALA A 6 73.53 56.26 0.08
CA ALA A 6 72.60 55.24 0.51
C ALA A 6 72.34 55.39 2.03
N LEU A 7 71.56 54.45 2.58
CA LEU A 7 71.34 54.06 4.00
C LEU A 7 70.03 54.57 4.65
N PRO A 8 69.43 53.86 5.64
CA PRO A 8 68.81 52.51 5.57
C PRO A 8 67.52 52.32 6.44
N MET A 9 67.01 51.07 6.47
CA MET A 9 66.40 50.29 7.60
C MET A 9 65.11 50.80 8.29
N VAL A 10 63.93 50.18 8.10
CA VAL A 10 63.28 48.96 8.70
C VAL A 10 62.65 49.16 10.11
N LEU A 11 61.50 48.47 10.31
CA LEU A 11 60.65 48.24 11.51
C LEU A 11 59.55 49.30 11.77
N ALA A 12 58.29 48.98 12.08
CA ALA A 12 57.51 47.74 12.24
C ALA A 12 56.01 48.12 12.43
N GLY A 13 55.09 47.16 12.31
CA GLY A 13 53.87 47.13 13.14
C GLY A 13 52.51 47.44 12.49
N SER A 14 51.93 46.42 11.85
CA SER A 14 50.53 45.96 11.97
C SER A 14 49.38 46.92 12.34
N VAL A 15 48.38 47.02 11.45
CA VAL A 15 46.96 46.70 11.75
C VAL A 15 46.36 46.05 10.49
N ALA A 16 45.93 44.80 10.62
CA ALA A 16 45.11 44.11 9.62
C ALA A 16 43.64 44.49 9.84
N LEU A 17 43.01 45.08 8.82
CA LEU A 17 41.56 45.00 8.63
C LEU A 17 41.32 43.92 7.57
N SER A 18 40.91 42.74 8.02
CA SER A 18 40.32 41.70 7.17
C SER A 18 38.88 42.12 6.83
N GLY A 19 38.68 42.65 5.62
CA GLY A 19 37.36 42.71 5.01
C GLY A 19 37.19 41.49 4.12
N CYS A 20 36.60 40.41 4.65
CA CYS A 20 36.04 39.34 3.84
C CYS A 20 34.75 39.87 3.20
N TRP A 21 34.78 40.10 1.89
CA TRP A 21 33.66 40.51 1.05
C TRP A 21 33.61 39.56 -0.15
N LEU A 22 33.37 38.28 0.07
CA LEU A 22 33.05 37.28 -0.97
C LEU A 22 32.41 36.08 -0.24
N ASP A 23 31.11 36.15 0.04
CA ASP A 23 30.29 34.95 0.07
C ASP A 23 29.55 34.94 -1.27
N ASP A 24 30.01 34.09 -2.18
CA ASP A 24 29.31 33.71 -3.40
C ASP A 24 28.20 32.74 -2.98
N ASP A 25 26.96 33.23 -2.87
CA ASP A 25 25.76 32.39 -2.84
C ASP A 25 25.48 31.90 -4.28
N ASP A 26 26.34 31.01 -4.79
CA ASP A 26 26.24 30.38 -6.12
C ASP A 26 25.54 29.00 -6.01
N ASP A 27 24.58 28.85 -5.09
CA ASP A 27 23.75 27.65 -5.07
C ASP A 27 22.86 27.64 -6.33
N PRO A 28 22.85 26.54 -7.11
CA PRO A 28 22.01 26.46 -8.29
C PRO A 28 20.55 26.61 -7.87
N ALA A 29 19.80 27.45 -8.59
CA ALA A 29 18.37 27.60 -8.36
C ALA A 29 17.71 26.22 -8.37
N THR A 30 16.89 25.89 -7.37
CA THR A 30 16.20 24.60 -7.25
C THR A 30 14.73 24.73 -7.62
N THR A 31 14.06 23.60 -7.83
CA THR A 31 12.61 23.50 -7.99
C THR A 31 12.05 22.44 -7.03
N SER A 32 10.75 22.47 -6.75
CA SER A 32 10.06 21.42 -6.00
C SER A 32 9.40 20.44 -6.97
N VAL A 33 9.73 19.15 -6.85
CA VAL A 33 9.10 18.07 -7.62
C VAL A 33 8.48 17.08 -6.64
N ARG A 34 7.16 16.98 -6.62
CA ARG A 34 6.45 15.94 -5.88
C ARG A 34 6.18 14.77 -6.81
N VAL A 35 6.57 13.57 -6.39
CA VAL A 35 6.30 12.33 -7.11
C VAL A 35 5.19 11.55 -6.40
N LEU A 36 4.31 10.91 -7.15
CA LEU A 36 3.25 10.04 -6.62
C LEU A 36 3.18 8.76 -7.47
N HIS A 37 3.18 7.61 -6.81
CA HIS A 37 2.88 6.34 -7.45
C HIS A 37 1.37 6.08 -7.44
N ALA A 38 0.69 6.21 -8.58
CA ALA A 38 -0.75 6.04 -8.68
C ALA A 38 -1.19 4.82 -9.53
N SER A 39 -0.26 4.02 -10.03
CA SER A 39 -0.58 2.72 -10.64
C SER A 39 -0.80 1.65 -9.58
N SER A 40 -1.94 0.98 -9.61
CA SER A 40 -2.39 0.05 -8.57
C SER A 40 -1.86 -1.37 -8.74
N ASP A 41 -1.54 -1.82 -9.96
CA ASP A 41 -1.03 -3.16 -10.25
C ASP A 41 0.49 -3.20 -10.48
N ALA A 42 1.17 -2.05 -10.39
CA ALA A 42 2.62 -2.02 -10.53
C ALA A 42 3.31 -2.50 -9.24
N PRO A 43 4.51 -3.08 -9.33
CA PRO A 43 5.35 -3.30 -8.16
C PRO A 43 5.86 -1.97 -7.59
N ALA A 44 6.48 -2.01 -6.41
CA ALA A 44 7.23 -0.86 -5.90
C ALA A 44 8.31 -0.40 -6.90
N VAL A 45 8.60 0.90 -6.93
CA VAL A 45 9.50 1.49 -7.93
C VAL A 45 10.61 2.32 -7.29
N ASN A 46 11.75 2.37 -7.96
CA ASN A 46 12.78 3.37 -7.72
C ASN A 46 12.54 4.56 -8.64
N VAL A 47 12.61 5.78 -8.11
CA VAL A 47 12.67 7.00 -8.91
C VAL A 47 14.13 7.46 -9.00
N LEU A 48 14.57 7.72 -10.22
CA LEU A 48 15.93 8.14 -10.53
C LEU A 48 15.93 9.54 -11.14
N VAL A 49 16.90 10.35 -10.74
CA VAL A 49 17.19 11.66 -11.33
C VAL A 49 18.66 11.70 -11.71
N ASN A 50 18.95 11.98 -12.99
CA ASN A 50 20.29 11.96 -13.58
C ASN A 50 21.06 10.64 -13.32
N GLY A 51 20.32 9.53 -13.25
CA GLY A 51 20.86 8.19 -13.00
C GLY A 51 21.04 7.81 -11.52
N ASP A 52 20.82 8.74 -10.58
CA ASP A 52 20.88 8.47 -9.15
C ASP A 52 19.50 8.11 -8.59
N VAL A 53 19.39 7.02 -7.82
CA VAL A 53 18.14 6.67 -7.12
C VAL A 53 17.88 7.66 -6.00
N VAL A 54 16.82 8.47 -6.16
CA VAL A 54 16.41 9.52 -5.21
C VAL A 54 15.24 9.09 -4.33
N VAL A 55 14.38 8.19 -4.82
CA VAL A 55 13.30 7.58 -4.03
C VAL A 55 13.37 6.07 -4.22
N PRO A 56 13.93 5.32 -3.26
CA PRO A 56 13.98 3.87 -3.36
C PRO A 56 12.65 3.25 -2.92
N GLY A 57 12.17 2.26 -3.69
CA GLY A 57 11.05 1.40 -3.31
C GLY A 57 9.74 2.11 -2.95
N ALA A 58 9.40 3.19 -3.66
CA ALA A 58 8.10 3.83 -3.53
C ALA A 58 7.00 2.86 -3.99
N ASP A 59 6.10 2.51 -3.08
CA ASP A 59 4.94 1.68 -3.38
C ASP A 59 3.74 2.53 -3.80
N TYR A 60 2.68 1.90 -4.29
CA TYR A 60 1.42 2.54 -4.65
C TYR A 60 0.87 3.40 -3.50
N LYS A 61 0.31 4.55 -3.89
CA LYS A 61 -0.19 5.60 -3.00
C LYS A 61 0.91 6.25 -2.14
N GLN A 62 2.18 5.97 -2.37
CA GLN A 62 3.28 6.70 -1.72
C GLN A 62 3.73 7.90 -2.56
N ALA A 63 4.17 8.94 -1.85
CA ALA A 63 4.66 10.17 -2.44
C ALA A 63 5.96 10.63 -1.80
N ALA A 64 6.76 11.36 -2.56
CA ALA A 64 7.96 12.01 -2.07
C ALA A 64 8.07 13.42 -2.66
N VAL A 65 8.72 14.32 -1.92
CA VAL A 65 9.04 15.68 -2.40
C VAL A 65 10.53 15.77 -2.58
N LEU A 66 10.94 16.13 -3.79
CA LEU A 66 12.32 16.26 -4.23
C LEU A 66 12.61 17.73 -4.51
N THR A 67 13.87 18.13 -4.31
CA THR A 67 14.34 19.49 -4.60
C THR A 67 15.51 19.49 -5.58
N PRO A 68 15.32 19.01 -6.83
CA PRO A 68 16.40 18.99 -7.81
C PRO A 68 16.79 20.41 -8.24
N SER A 69 18.00 20.55 -8.78
CA SER A 69 18.45 21.77 -9.45
C SER A 69 17.57 22.06 -10.67
N ALA A 70 17.20 23.32 -10.85
CA ALA A 70 16.54 23.81 -12.05
C ALA A 70 17.50 23.68 -13.26
N GLY A 71 16.93 23.43 -14.44
CA GLY A 71 17.69 23.11 -15.64
C GLY A 71 17.16 21.85 -16.32
N LEU A 72 18.05 21.13 -17.01
CA LEU A 72 17.72 19.86 -17.63
C LEU A 72 18.02 18.72 -16.64
N ALA A 73 17.07 17.81 -16.50
CA ALA A 73 17.24 16.59 -15.71
C ALA A 73 16.76 15.38 -16.51
N ASP A 74 17.47 14.26 -16.37
CA ASP A 74 17.00 12.97 -16.87
C ASP A 74 16.23 12.30 -15.73
N ILE A 75 15.01 11.84 -16.01
CA ILE A 75 14.15 11.19 -15.02
C ILE A 75 13.86 9.77 -15.50
N ALA A 76 14.06 8.80 -14.63
CA ALA A 76 13.70 7.41 -14.88
C ALA A 76 12.94 6.81 -13.70
N VAL A 77 12.12 5.81 -13.98
CA VAL A 77 11.42 5.01 -12.97
C VAL A 77 11.69 3.55 -13.27
N ASP A 78 12.25 2.86 -12.29
CA ASP A 78 12.58 1.44 -12.38
C ASP A 78 11.63 0.63 -11.48
N GLY A 79 10.87 -0.29 -12.06
CA GLY A 79 10.07 -1.26 -11.31
C GLY A 79 10.95 -2.32 -10.65
N LEU A 80 10.66 -2.65 -9.39
CA LEU A 80 11.33 -3.69 -8.62
C LEU A 80 10.68 -5.06 -8.91
N LEU A 81 11.45 -6.00 -9.45
CA LEU A 81 10.97 -7.36 -9.73
C LEU A 81 11.31 -8.33 -8.59
N PRO A 82 10.58 -9.46 -8.47
CA PRO A 82 10.98 -10.56 -7.60
C PRO A 82 12.42 -10.98 -7.85
N GLY A 83 13.19 -11.21 -6.78
CA GLY A 83 14.62 -11.56 -6.88
C GLY A 83 15.57 -10.36 -6.98
N GLY A 84 15.06 -9.12 -7.00
CA GLY A 84 15.86 -7.89 -6.90
C GLY A 84 16.37 -7.33 -8.22
N GLU A 85 15.91 -7.87 -9.35
CA GLU A 85 16.12 -7.24 -10.67
C GLU A 85 15.26 -5.99 -10.80
N THR A 86 15.66 -5.07 -11.68
CA THR A 86 14.94 -3.82 -11.94
C THR A 86 14.71 -3.61 -13.43
N VAL A 87 13.56 -3.08 -13.80
CA VAL A 87 13.21 -2.75 -15.19
C VAL A 87 12.76 -1.30 -15.29
N THR A 88 13.42 -0.51 -16.15
CA THR A 88 13.00 0.87 -16.43
C THR A 88 11.69 0.86 -17.20
N VAL A 89 10.64 1.41 -16.59
CA VAL A 89 9.28 1.47 -17.16
C VAL A 89 8.93 2.87 -17.66
N ILE A 90 9.53 3.90 -17.09
CA ILE A 90 9.40 5.29 -17.54
C ILE A 90 10.80 5.87 -17.71
N SER A 91 11.05 6.54 -18.82
CA SER A 91 12.29 7.29 -19.07
C SER A 91 11.97 8.59 -19.80
N ALA A 92 12.49 9.70 -19.29
CA ALA A 92 12.36 11.02 -19.88
C ALA A 92 13.69 11.78 -19.77
N ASP A 93 14.35 11.96 -20.91
CA ASP A 93 15.65 12.64 -20.97
C ASP A 93 15.47 14.15 -21.19
N GLY A 94 16.30 14.96 -20.55
CA GLY A 94 16.34 16.41 -20.75
C GLY A 94 15.05 17.14 -20.35
N VAL A 95 14.38 16.70 -19.29
CA VAL A 95 13.21 17.38 -18.73
C VAL A 95 13.61 18.77 -18.24
N SER A 96 12.97 19.82 -18.77
CA SER A 96 13.26 21.21 -18.39
C SER A 96 12.48 21.61 -17.14
N LEU A 97 13.19 21.70 -16.02
CA LEU A 97 12.70 22.11 -14.72
C LEU A 97 12.96 23.61 -14.49
N ARG A 98 11.90 24.37 -14.20
CA ARG A 98 11.98 25.81 -13.90
C ARG A 98 11.97 26.03 -12.39
N SER A 99 12.78 26.98 -11.92
CA SER A 99 12.94 27.27 -10.49
C SER A 99 11.74 27.96 -9.83
N ASP A 100 10.86 28.56 -10.61
CA ASP A 100 9.65 29.26 -10.16
C ASP A 100 8.37 28.43 -10.33
N THR A 101 8.51 27.17 -10.71
CA THR A 101 7.40 26.24 -10.94
C THR A 101 7.57 25.02 -10.04
N SER A 102 6.52 24.61 -9.35
CA SER A 102 6.45 23.31 -8.68
C SER A 102 5.84 22.28 -9.63
N TYR A 103 6.31 21.04 -9.58
CA TYR A 103 5.87 19.96 -10.45
C TYR A 103 5.29 18.81 -9.63
N ASP A 104 4.16 18.26 -10.09
CA ASP A 104 3.65 16.97 -9.64
C ASP A 104 3.87 15.96 -10.76
N VAL A 105 4.66 14.92 -10.51
CA VAL A 105 4.94 13.83 -11.45
C VAL A 105 4.29 12.56 -10.92
N ILE A 106 3.26 12.10 -11.60
CA ILE A 106 2.39 11.03 -11.12
C ILE A 106 2.49 9.86 -12.10
N ALA A 107 2.88 8.68 -11.61
CA ALA A 107 2.85 7.46 -12.42
C ALA A 107 1.41 6.94 -12.49
N VAL A 108 0.81 6.93 -13.68
CA VAL A 108 -0.58 6.52 -13.91
C VAL A 108 -0.67 5.38 -14.93
N GLY A 109 -1.80 4.68 -14.96
CA GLY A 109 -2.03 3.53 -15.82
C GLY A 109 -1.82 2.20 -15.10
N LYS A 110 -1.81 1.11 -15.86
CA LYS A 110 -1.67 -0.27 -15.39
C LYS A 110 -0.49 -0.96 -16.06
N VAL A 111 0.28 -1.74 -15.30
CA VAL A 111 1.39 -2.56 -15.82
C VAL A 111 0.85 -3.71 -16.65
N GLY A 112 -0.19 -4.40 -16.18
CA GLY A 112 -0.82 -5.53 -16.88
C GLY A 112 -1.41 -5.14 -18.24
N ASP A 113 -1.83 -3.88 -18.40
CA ASP A 113 -2.37 -3.34 -19.66
C ASP A 113 -1.31 -2.64 -20.53
N GLU A 114 -0.05 -2.59 -20.09
CA GLU A 114 1.04 -1.84 -20.76
C GLU A 114 0.71 -0.34 -20.98
N THR A 115 -0.02 0.29 -20.04
CA THR A 115 -0.47 1.69 -20.14
C THR A 115 0.25 2.67 -19.22
N ILE A 116 1.30 2.23 -18.54
CA ILE A 116 2.06 3.07 -17.61
C ILE A 116 2.69 4.27 -18.33
N GLU A 117 2.40 5.47 -17.81
CA GLU A 117 3.01 6.71 -18.29
C GLU A 117 3.08 7.77 -17.17
N PRO A 118 3.96 8.78 -17.30
CA PRO A 118 4.00 9.89 -16.37
C PRO A 118 2.93 10.95 -16.72
N LEU A 119 2.12 11.34 -15.73
CA LEU A 119 1.29 12.54 -15.76
C LEU A 119 2.01 13.67 -15.03
N ILE A 120 2.30 14.76 -15.73
CA ILE A 120 3.00 15.92 -15.18
C ILE A 120 2.03 17.08 -15.04
N LEU A 121 1.88 17.58 -13.82
CA LEU A 121 1.15 18.81 -13.53
C LEU A 121 2.11 19.88 -13.04
N THR A 122 1.76 21.13 -13.31
CA THR A 122 2.56 22.29 -12.91
C THR A 122 1.77 23.20 -12.01
N ASP A 123 2.45 23.79 -11.05
CA ASP A 123 1.87 24.69 -10.08
C ASP A 123 2.78 25.88 -9.79
N ASP A 124 2.23 27.09 -9.85
CA ASP A 124 2.91 28.33 -9.51
C ASP A 124 2.74 28.72 -8.02
N GLY A 125 1.93 27.95 -7.26
CA GLY A 125 1.65 28.19 -5.85
C GLY A 125 0.84 29.47 -5.60
N ALA A 126 0.30 30.10 -6.64
CA ALA A 126 -0.49 31.32 -6.49
C ALA A 126 -1.75 31.02 -5.67
N ARG A 127 -2.04 31.90 -4.71
CA ARG A 127 -3.27 31.87 -3.92
C ARG A 127 -3.88 33.26 -3.76
N GLU A 128 -5.19 33.35 -3.85
CA GLU A 128 -5.98 34.58 -3.67
C GLU A 128 -6.21 34.87 -2.18
N ASP A 129 -6.54 33.84 -1.40
CA ASP A 129 -6.73 33.92 0.05
C ASP A 129 -5.73 33.04 0.79
N ALA A 130 -5.08 33.60 1.82
CA ALA A 130 -4.15 32.86 2.67
C ALA A 130 -4.86 31.90 3.63
N ASP A 131 -6.13 32.18 3.95
CA ASP A 131 -6.95 31.39 4.87
C ASP A 131 -7.81 30.33 4.14
N SER A 132 -7.80 30.30 2.80
CA SER A 132 -8.47 29.26 2.02
C SER A 132 -7.71 27.93 2.02
N ALA A 133 -8.42 26.83 1.77
CA ALA A 133 -7.82 25.57 1.36
C ALA A 133 -7.72 25.54 -0.16
N ARG A 134 -6.52 25.28 -0.68
CA ARG A 134 -6.22 25.20 -2.11
C ARG A 134 -6.15 23.73 -2.54
N LEU A 135 -6.90 23.35 -3.56
CA LEU A 135 -7.04 21.97 -4.02
C LEU A 135 -6.72 21.88 -5.50
N ARG A 136 -5.82 20.98 -5.87
CA ARG A 136 -5.69 20.44 -7.23
C ARG A 136 -6.29 19.06 -7.22
N VAL A 137 -7.21 18.79 -8.15
CA VAL A 137 -7.93 17.53 -8.21
C VAL A 137 -7.57 16.83 -9.51
N VAL A 138 -7.31 15.51 -9.45
CA VAL A 138 -6.85 14.73 -10.61
C VAL A 138 -7.50 13.36 -10.60
N HIS A 139 -7.85 12.87 -11.79
CA HIS A 139 -8.44 11.56 -11.95
C HIS A 139 -7.34 10.60 -12.40
N LEU A 140 -6.94 9.71 -11.49
CA LEU A 140 -5.79 8.81 -11.62
C LEU A 140 -6.20 7.33 -11.72
N SER A 141 -7.50 7.03 -11.77
CA SER A 141 -8.06 5.66 -11.78
C SER A 141 -8.49 5.25 -13.19
N PRO A 142 -7.72 4.40 -13.89
CA PRO A 142 -8.16 3.82 -15.15
C PRO A 142 -9.37 2.86 -14.97
N GLU A 143 -9.51 2.21 -13.81
CA GLU A 143 -10.63 1.31 -13.56
C GLU A 143 -11.95 2.06 -13.46
N ALA A 144 -11.99 3.16 -12.71
CA ALA A 144 -13.21 3.97 -12.60
C ALA A 144 -13.60 4.63 -13.92
N GLN A 145 -12.61 5.03 -14.73
CA GLN A 145 -12.87 5.51 -16.10
C GLN A 145 -13.54 4.44 -16.97
N THR A 146 -13.13 3.18 -16.81
CA THR A 146 -13.71 2.04 -17.51
C THR A 146 -15.11 1.74 -16.98
N ALA A 147 -15.30 1.72 -15.66
CA ALA A 147 -16.58 1.46 -15.01
C ALA A 147 -17.63 2.54 -15.30
N ALA A 148 -17.23 3.82 -15.32
CA ALA A 148 -18.09 4.95 -15.66
C ALA A 148 -18.40 5.05 -17.17
N ALA A 149 -17.62 4.38 -18.02
CA ALA A 149 -17.71 4.47 -19.48
C ALA A 149 -17.66 5.91 -20.03
N GLY A 150 -16.97 6.81 -19.33
CA GLY A 150 -16.94 8.25 -19.64
C GLY A 150 -16.32 9.07 -18.51
N PRO A 151 -16.37 10.42 -18.60
CA PRO A 151 -15.91 11.28 -17.52
C PRO A 151 -16.70 11.05 -16.23
N VAL A 152 -16.16 11.55 -15.13
CA VAL A 152 -16.84 11.56 -13.84
C VAL A 152 -17.25 12.97 -13.46
N ASP A 153 -18.41 13.09 -12.82
CA ASP A 153 -18.91 14.30 -12.22
C ASP A 153 -18.53 14.32 -10.73
N VAL A 154 -17.92 15.41 -10.28
CA VAL A 154 -17.48 15.59 -8.89
C VAL A 154 -18.26 16.72 -8.24
N TYR A 155 -18.75 16.45 -7.03
CA TYR A 155 -19.55 17.36 -6.24
C TYR A 155 -18.83 17.64 -4.92
N VAL A 156 -18.59 18.90 -4.64
CA VAL A 156 -18.06 19.37 -3.35
C VAL A 156 -19.15 20.19 -2.67
N THR A 157 -19.70 19.65 -1.57
CA THR A 157 -20.82 20.26 -0.84
C THR A 157 -20.54 20.33 0.66
N ALA A 158 -21.42 20.99 1.42
CA ALA A 158 -21.44 20.76 2.87
C ALA A 158 -21.90 19.32 3.17
N SER A 159 -21.52 18.79 4.33
CA SER A 159 -21.83 17.43 4.72
C SER A 159 -23.34 17.25 4.92
N GLY A 160 -23.91 16.23 4.27
CA GLY A 160 -25.34 15.91 4.38
C GLY A 160 -26.25 16.76 3.49
N ASP A 161 -25.72 17.72 2.74
CA ASP A 161 -26.50 18.43 1.72
C ASP A 161 -26.92 17.46 0.59
N PRO A 162 -28.13 17.64 0.01
CA PRO A 162 -28.56 16.85 -1.14
C PRO A 162 -27.61 17.07 -2.33
N LEU A 163 -27.47 16.05 -3.18
CA LEU A 163 -26.66 16.16 -4.39
C LEU A 163 -27.23 17.29 -5.30
N PRO A 164 -26.44 18.32 -5.63
CA PRO A 164 -26.87 19.37 -6.54
C PRO A 164 -27.18 18.84 -7.94
N ALA A 165 -28.00 19.57 -8.70
CA ALA A 165 -28.33 19.19 -10.08
C ALA A 165 -27.14 19.32 -11.06
N GLU A 166 -26.20 20.22 -10.76
CA GLU A 166 -25.00 20.44 -11.57
C GLU A 166 -23.77 20.05 -10.74
N ALA A 167 -22.84 19.33 -11.38
CA ALA A 167 -21.56 18.98 -10.78
C ALA A 167 -20.71 20.23 -10.52
N THR A 168 -19.81 20.16 -9.53
CA THR A 168 -18.81 21.22 -9.31
C THR A 168 -17.84 21.27 -10.48
N PHE A 169 -17.43 20.11 -10.99
CA PHE A 169 -16.65 19.95 -12.22
C PHE A 169 -16.77 18.52 -12.75
N SER A 170 -16.43 18.33 -14.03
CA SER A 170 -16.49 17.04 -14.73
C SER A 170 -15.24 16.86 -15.58
N PHE A 171 -14.62 15.68 -15.53
CA PHE A 171 -13.34 15.42 -16.19
C PHE A 171 -13.06 13.92 -16.32
N SER A 172 -12.18 13.57 -17.26
CA SER A 172 -11.80 12.19 -17.59
C SER A 172 -10.48 11.77 -16.93
N PHE A 173 -10.14 10.49 -17.03
CA PHE A 173 -8.83 9.97 -16.61
C PHE A 173 -7.67 10.81 -17.16
N LYS A 174 -6.72 11.12 -16.28
CA LYS A 174 -5.54 12.00 -16.46
C LYS A 174 -5.83 13.49 -16.61
N GLU A 175 -7.09 13.90 -16.64
CA GLU A 175 -7.42 15.33 -16.56
C GLU A 175 -7.33 15.81 -15.10
N SER A 176 -7.10 17.11 -14.95
CA SER A 176 -7.01 17.78 -13.65
C SER A 176 -7.82 19.06 -13.63
N VAL A 177 -8.29 19.43 -12.44
CA VAL A 177 -9.04 20.67 -12.18
C VAL A 177 -8.36 21.40 -11.02
N GLY A 178 -8.20 22.71 -11.17
CA GLY A 178 -7.72 23.58 -10.11
C GLY A 178 -6.61 24.53 -10.56
N PRO A 179 -6.00 25.26 -9.60
CA PRO A 179 -6.31 25.21 -8.18
C PRO A 179 -7.72 25.73 -7.86
N LEU A 180 -8.46 25.02 -7.03
CA LEU A 180 -9.72 25.44 -6.44
C LEU A 180 -9.44 26.00 -5.04
N GLU A 181 -9.91 27.20 -4.74
CA GLU A 181 -9.85 27.77 -3.40
C GLU A 181 -11.20 27.67 -2.70
N LEU A 182 -11.24 26.89 -1.63
CA LEU A 182 -12.43 26.69 -0.80
C LEU A 182 -12.21 27.35 0.56
N PRO A 183 -13.24 27.99 1.14
CA PRO A 183 -13.18 28.45 2.53
C PRO A 183 -12.79 27.32 3.48
N ALA A 184 -11.97 27.60 4.49
CA ALA A 184 -11.64 26.60 5.49
C ALA A 184 -12.91 26.14 6.25
N SER A 185 -13.13 24.83 6.33
CA SER A 185 -14.26 24.23 7.03
C SER A 185 -13.98 22.78 7.38
N ASN A 186 -14.62 22.26 8.44
CA ASN A 186 -14.59 20.84 8.81
C ASN A 186 -15.84 20.08 8.32
N ASP A 187 -16.61 20.67 7.41
CA ASP A 187 -17.95 20.22 7.05
C ASP A 187 -18.10 19.96 5.55
N TYR A 188 -17.01 19.61 4.85
CA TYR A 188 -17.08 19.29 3.43
C TYR A 188 -17.45 17.82 3.21
N GLN A 189 -17.99 17.53 2.03
CA GLN A 189 -18.24 16.18 1.53
C GLN A 189 -17.94 16.17 0.02
N ILE A 190 -17.15 15.20 -0.41
CA ILE A 190 -16.83 14.97 -1.83
C ILE A 190 -17.61 13.74 -2.27
N ARG A 191 -18.41 13.90 -3.33
CA ARG A 191 -19.14 12.80 -3.97
C ARG A 191 -18.80 12.74 -5.45
N VAL A 192 -18.72 11.53 -5.99
CA VAL A 192 -18.41 11.28 -7.40
C VAL A 192 -19.52 10.43 -8.03
N THR A 193 -19.93 10.79 -9.24
CA THR A 193 -20.86 10.01 -10.07
C THR A 193 -20.26 9.82 -11.46
N PRO A 194 -20.66 8.78 -12.21
CA PRO A 194 -20.45 8.75 -13.66
C PRO A 194 -21.18 9.94 -14.31
N ALA A 195 -20.58 10.59 -15.30
CA ALA A 195 -21.17 11.79 -15.89
C ALA A 195 -22.58 11.55 -16.45
N GLY A 196 -23.52 12.42 -16.07
CA GLY A 196 -24.93 12.29 -16.44
C GLY A 196 -25.72 11.23 -15.67
N SER A 197 -25.16 10.71 -14.57
CA SER A 197 -25.81 9.82 -13.61
C SER A 197 -25.89 10.50 -12.23
N ASP A 198 -26.99 10.24 -11.52
CA ASP A 198 -27.16 10.64 -10.11
C ASP A 198 -26.70 9.55 -9.13
N THR A 199 -26.24 8.40 -9.64
CA THR A 199 -25.72 7.30 -8.81
C THR A 199 -24.34 7.65 -8.29
N VAL A 200 -24.26 7.92 -6.98
CA VAL A 200 -23.00 8.11 -6.27
C VAL A 200 -22.23 6.80 -6.25
N VAL A 201 -21.01 6.83 -6.78
CA VAL A 201 -20.05 5.71 -6.80
C VAL A 201 -18.90 5.90 -5.82
N PHE A 202 -18.77 7.09 -5.23
CA PHE A 202 -17.87 7.37 -4.13
C PHE A 202 -18.43 8.52 -3.28
N ASP A 203 -18.36 8.39 -1.97
CA ASP A 203 -18.69 9.40 -0.97
C ASP A 203 -17.58 9.45 0.09
N SER A 204 -16.90 10.58 0.24
CA SER A 204 -15.83 10.73 1.25
C SER A 204 -16.35 10.72 2.70
N GLY A 205 -17.66 10.83 2.90
CA GLY A 205 -18.23 11.26 4.18
C GLY A 205 -17.81 12.69 4.52
N GLN A 206 -17.94 13.06 5.80
CA GLN A 206 -17.53 14.36 6.28
C GLN A 206 -16.00 14.48 6.33
N ILE A 207 -15.45 15.46 5.63
CA ILE A 207 -14.03 15.78 5.60
C ILE A 207 -13.79 17.23 6.00
N GLY A 208 -12.58 17.49 6.53
CA GLY A 208 -12.13 18.83 6.85
C GLY A 208 -11.07 19.34 5.89
N LEU A 209 -11.18 20.62 5.54
CA LEU A 209 -10.21 21.39 4.77
C LEU A 209 -9.69 22.54 5.66
N PRO A 210 -8.54 22.36 6.33
CA PRO A 210 -7.96 23.37 7.20
C PRO A 210 -7.49 24.61 6.42
N ALA A 211 -7.53 25.78 7.08
CA ALA A 211 -7.03 27.02 6.52
C ALA A 211 -5.56 26.92 6.11
N GLY A 212 -5.23 27.50 4.95
CA GLY A 212 -3.87 27.53 4.43
C GLY A 212 -3.40 26.24 3.76
N SER A 213 -4.19 25.15 3.80
CA SER A 213 -3.84 23.87 3.16
C SER A 213 -3.59 24.03 1.66
N ASP A 214 -2.61 23.31 1.12
CA ASP A 214 -2.35 23.19 -0.31
C ASP A 214 -2.26 21.71 -0.67
N LEU A 215 -3.34 21.19 -1.24
CA LEU A 215 -3.60 19.77 -1.38
C LEU A 215 -3.61 19.37 -2.85
N LEU A 216 -3.01 18.22 -3.14
CA LEU A 216 -3.29 17.47 -4.35
C LEU A 216 -4.19 16.30 -3.98
N VAL A 217 -5.36 16.21 -4.59
CA VAL A 217 -6.35 15.15 -4.38
C VAL A 217 -6.43 14.31 -5.65
N GLY A 218 -6.03 13.06 -5.55
CA GLY A 218 -6.07 12.11 -6.66
C GLY A 218 -7.10 11.02 -6.43
N ALA A 219 -7.99 10.76 -7.38
CA ALA A 219 -8.84 9.57 -7.37
C ALA A 219 -8.09 8.40 -8.00
N VAL A 220 -7.70 7.41 -7.21
CA VAL A 220 -6.94 6.21 -7.64
C VAL A 220 -7.80 4.95 -7.50
N ASP A 221 -7.42 3.85 -8.16
CA ASP A 221 -8.16 2.58 -8.04
C ASP A 221 -8.31 2.14 -6.57
N ASN A 222 -9.45 1.54 -6.23
CA ASN A 222 -9.64 1.01 -4.90
C ASN A 222 -9.05 -0.40 -4.77
N THR A 223 -7.94 -0.51 -4.06
CA THR A 223 -7.29 -1.80 -3.75
C THR A 223 -7.55 -2.25 -2.31
N GLY A 224 -8.47 -1.59 -1.61
CA GLY A 224 -8.86 -1.96 -0.26
C GLY A 224 -9.75 -3.20 -0.26
N ALA A 225 -9.70 -3.98 0.81
CA ALA A 225 -10.61 -5.09 1.01
C ALA A 225 -12.07 -4.60 0.97
N ASN A 226 -12.99 -5.47 0.56
CA ASN A 226 -14.41 -5.15 0.51
C ASN A 226 -14.69 -3.90 -0.37
N GLY A 227 -13.93 -3.75 -1.46
CA GLY A 227 -13.90 -2.56 -2.32
C GLY A 227 -15.17 -2.32 -3.14
N ASP A 228 -16.13 -3.24 -3.14
CA ASP A 228 -17.39 -3.15 -3.91
C ASP A 228 -18.20 -1.85 -3.68
N ALA A 229 -17.98 -1.17 -2.54
CA ALA A 229 -18.61 0.11 -2.23
C ALA A 229 -18.22 1.20 -3.23
N SER A 230 -16.97 1.20 -3.73
CA SER A 230 -16.48 2.21 -4.66
C SER A 230 -15.30 1.70 -5.50
N PRO A 231 -15.28 1.96 -6.82
CA PRO A 231 -14.12 1.64 -7.67
C PRO A 231 -12.91 2.54 -7.41
N ILE A 232 -13.07 3.63 -6.66
CA ILE A 232 -11.99 4.57 -6.31
C ILE A 232 -11.79 4.72 -4.82
N SER A 233 -10.58 5.12 -4.46
CA SER A 233 -10.23 5.79 -3.21
C SER A 233 -9.60 7.15 -3.52
N LEU A 234 -9.64 8.10 -2.59
CA LEU A 234 -8.94 9.38 -2.75
C LEU A 234 -7.62 9.36 -2.00
N VAL A 235 -6.52 9.70 -2.68
CA VAL A 235 -5.27 10.07 -2.03
C VAL A 235 -5.18 11.58 -1.90
N VAL A 236 -4.95 12.07 -0.68
CA VAL A 236 -4.79 13.49 -0.36
C VAL A 236 -3.34 13.74 0.05
N LEU A 237 -2.64 14.52 -0.77
CA LEU A 237 -1.23 14.83 -0.58
C LEU A 237 -1.07 16.23 0.01
N ASN A 238 -0.34 16.32 1.12
CA ASN A 238 0.13 17.58 1.70
C ASN A 238 1.65 17.49 1.90
N GLY A 239 2.40 18.09 0.98
CA GLY A 239 3.83 17.78 0.83
C GLY A 239 4.03 16.30 0.48
N SER A 240 4.85 15.59 1.26
CA SER A 240 5.07 14.14 1.13
C SER A 240 4.09 13.28 1.92
N ASN A 241 3.25 13.88 2.76
CA ASN A 241 2.27 13.12 3.54
C ASN A 241 1.10 12.74 2.64
N VAL A 242 0.76 11.44 2.62
CA VAL A 242 -0.40 10.92 1.91
C VAL A 242 -1.41 10.43 2.94
N ALA A 243 -2.65 10.87 2.81
CA ALA A 243 -3.79 10.28 3.50
C ALA A 243 -4.71 9.65 2.45
N GLU A 244 -5.13 8.42 2.70
CA GLU A 244 -6.14 7.76 1.88
C GLU A 244 -7.53 7.94 2.51
N ILE A 245 -8.52 8.20 1.66
CA ILE A 245 -9.93 8.32 2.04
C ILE A 245 -10.70 7.29 1.22
N PHE A 246 -11.26 6.30 1.92
CA PHE A 246 -12.18 5.32 1.36
C PHE A 246 -13.60 5.90 1.28
N ASP A 247 -14.46 5.19 0.55
CA ASP A 247 -15.89 5.48 0.56
C ASP A 247 -16.46 5.34 1.98
N ALA A 248 -17.40 6.21 2.37
CA ALA A 248 -18.01 6.24 3.69
C ALA A 248 -18.79 4.95 4.02
N GLY A 249 -19.21 4.20 2.99
CA GLY A 249 -19.83 2.88 3.12
C GLY A 249 -18.82 1.73 3.19
N GLN A 250 -17.54 1.93 2.87
CA GLN A 250 -16.53 0.88 2.92
C GLN A 250 -16.12 0.60 4.37
N GLN A 251 -16.42 -0.61 4.84
CA GLN A 251 -16.05 -1.05 6.19
C GLN A 251 -14.71 -1.80 6.18
N SER A 252 -14.36 -2.43 7.30
CA SER A 252 -13.28 -3.40 7.33
C SER A 252 -13.73 -4.76 6.81
N GLY A 253 -12.80 -5.53 6.26
CA GLY A 253 -13.01 -6.94 5.93
C GLY A 253 -12.39 -7.84 6.96
N VAL A 254 -13.15 -8.78 7.54
CA VAL A 254 -12.63 -9.78 8.47
C VAL A 254 -13.00 -11.18 8.01
N ARG A 255 -11.98 -12.05 7.94
CA ARG A 255 -12.10 -13.50 7.78
C ARG A 255 -11.52 -14.15 9.03
N VAL A 256 -12.19 -15.18 9.53
CA VAL A 256 -11.73 -15.96 10.68
C VAL A 256 -11.29 -17.34 10.22
N VAL A 257 -10.28 -17.90 10.88
CA VAL A 257 -9.77 -19.24 10.62
C VAL A 257 -9.68 -20.01 11.92
N HIS A 258 -10.22 -21.22 11.95
CA HIS A 258 -10.06 -22.11 13.09
C HIS A 258 -8.81 -22.98 12.90
N ASN A 259 -7.73 -22.65 13.62
CA ASN A 259 -6.46 -23.38 13.57
C ASN A 259 -6.05 -23.97 14.94
N SER A 260 -7.02 -24.52 15.65
CA SER A 260 -6.81 -25.17 16.95
C SER A 260 -7.38 -26.57 16.90
N TYR A 261 -6.51 -27.56 16.73
CA TYR A 261 -6.91 -28.94 16.42
C TYR A 261 -7.67 -29.65 17.55
N ASP A 262 -7.28 -29.42 18.81
CA ASP A 262 -7.88 -30.08 19.98
C ASP A 262 -9.04 -29.29 20.62
N ALA A 263 -9.37 -28.13 20.06
CA ALA A 263 -10.58 -27.40 20.39
C ALA A 263 -11.79 -28.00 19.64
N PRO A 264 -12.99 -28.00 20.25
CA PRO A 264 -14.22 -28.36 19.55
C PRO A 264 -14.58 -27.26 18.54
N ASP A 265 -15.58 -27.54 17.69
CA ASP A 265 -16.20 -26.52 16.84
C ASP A 265 -16.59 -25.29 17.66
N VAL A 266 -16.38 -24.09 17.09
CA VAL A 266 -16.50 -22.82 17.80
C VAL A 266 -17.53 -21.89 17.20
N ASP A 267 -18.14 -21.07 18.06
CA ASP A 267 -18.87 -19.88 17.66
C ASP A 267 -17.94 -18.65 17.78
N VAL A 268 -18.04 -17.73 16.81
CA VAL A 268 -17.36 -16.43 16.85
C VAL A 268 -18.39 -15.34 17.07
N LEU A 269 -18.18 -14.56 18.14
CA LEU A 269 -19.05 -13.46 18.51
C LEU A 269 -18.38 -12.13 18.24
N LEU A 270 -19.13 -11.22 17.65
CA LEU A 270 -18.78 -9.81 17.49
C LEU A 270 -19.70 -8.99 18.39
N ASN A 271 -19.13 -8.27 19.37
CA ASN A 271 -19.87 -7.48 20.37
C ASN A 271 -21.01 -8.27 21.03
N ASP A 272 -20.68 -9.45 21.56
CA ASP A 272 -21.61 -10.39 22.21
C ASP A 272 -22.71 -10.99 21.30
N VAL A 273 -22.63 -10.79 19.98
CA VAL A 273 -23.55 -11.37 18.98
C VAL A 273 -22.84 -12.43 18.15
N VAL A 274 -23.37 -13.66 18.13
CA VAL A 274 -22.86 -14.74 17.27
C VAL A 274 -22.91 -14.31 15.80
N SER A 275 -21.74 -14.21 15.18
CA SER A 275 -21.57 -13.81 13.77
C SER A 275 -21.15 -14.98 12.89
N VAL A 276 -20.38 -15.93 13.44
CA VAL A 276 -20.09 -17.23 12.83
C VAL A 276 -20.51 -18.29 13.82
N ASN A 277 -21.26 -19.29 13.36
CA ASN A 277 -21.77 -20.39 14.18
C ASN A 277 -21.21 -21.71 13.67
N ASP A 278 -20.79 -22.59 14.58
CA ASP A 278 -20.33 -23.95 14.27
C ASP A 278 -19.17 -23.98 13.25
N LEU A 279 -18.16 -23.13 13.48
CA LEU A 279 -16.93 -23.12 12.68
C LEU A 279 -16.07 -24.31 13.11
N ALA A 280 -15.88 -25.27 12.20
CA ALA A 280 -15.07 -26.46 12.44
C ALA A 280 -13.58 -26.23 12.16
N TYR A 281 -12.71 -27.01 12.78
CA TYR A 281 -11.30 -27.09 12.36
C TYR A 281 -11.20 -27.88 11.05
N PRO A 282 -10.42 -27.44 10.02
CA PRO A 282 -9.58 -26.24 9.93
C PRO A 282 -10.22 -25.11 9.07
N GLU A 283 -11.53 -24.89 9.17
CA GLU A 283 -12.28 -24.06 8.23
C GLU A 283 -12.05 -22.56 8.43
N ALA A 284 -12.39 -21.80 7.38
CA ALA A 284 -12.40 -20.35 7.38
C ALA A 284 -13.81 -19.81 7.07
N ALA A 285 -14.19 -18.70 7.71
CA ALA A 285 -15.47 -18.03 7.49
C ALA A 285 -15.28 -16.52 7.22
N PRO A 286 -16.05 -15.89 6.32
CA PRO A 286 -17.17 -16.47 5.56
C PRO A 286 -16.76 -17.40 4.42
N GLY A 287 -15.49 -17.39 4.02
CA GLY A 287 -14.90 -18.37 3.11
C GLY A 287 -13.40 -18.17 2.94
N ALA A 288 -12.75 -19.11 2.26
CA ALA A 288 -11.29 -19.10 2.09
C ALA A 288 -10.80 -18.32 0.86
N MET A 289 -11.68 -17.87 -0.04
CA MET A 289 -11.32 -17.19 -1.29
C MET A 289 -10.80 -15.77 -1.06
N LEU A 290 -10.07 -15.23 -2.05
CA LEU A 290 -9.56 -13.86 -2.03
C LEU A 290 -10.73 -12.87 -1.93
N ASP A 291 -10.54 -11.84 -1.10
CA ASP A 291 -11.52 -10.78 -0.80
C ASP A 291 -12.90 -11.28 -0.31
N ASN A 292 -13.00 -12.53 0.15
CA ASN A 292 -14.23 -13.06 0.74
C ASN A 292 -14.27 -12.80 2.25
N TYR A 293 -14.55 -11.55 2.60
CA TYR A 293 -14.57 -11.08 4.00
C TYR A 293 -15.99 -10.80 4.50
N ALA A 294 -16.18 -10.93 5.81
CA ALA A 294 -17.32 -10.35 6.48
C ALA A 294 -17.08 -8.85 6.67
N GLN A 295 -18.11 -8.03 6.44
CA GLN A 295 -18.06 -6.59 6.71
C GLN A 295 -18.17 -6.36 8.21
N VAL A 296 -17.12 -5.77 8.80
CA VAL A 296 -17.08 -5.46 10.24
C VAL A 296 -16.97 -3.95 10.43
N PRO A 297 -17.78 -3.34 11.31
CA PRO A 297 -17.73 -1.90 11.54
C PRO A 297 -16.34 -1.43 11.96
N VAL A 298 -15.93 -0.28 11.43
CA VAL A 298 -14.64 0.35 11.75
C VAL A 298 -14.56 0.76 13.22
N GLY A 299 -13.35 0.81 13.76
CA GLY A 299 -13.07 1.08 15.17
C GLY A 299 -12.82 -0.17 15.99
N THR A 300 -12.81 -0.03 17.31
CA THR A 300 -12.57 -1.13 18.24
C THR A 300 -13.84 -1.98 18.38
N GLN A 301 -13.73 -3.26 18.01
CA GLN A 301 -14.77 -4.25 18.16
C GLN A 301 -14.31 -5.33 19.15
N ASN A 302 -15.22 -5.77 20.00
CA ASN A 302 -14.95 -6.89 20.89
C ASN A 302 -15.22 -8.21 20.14
N VAL A 303 -14.22 -9.07 20.06
CA VAL A 303 -14.30 -10.37 19.41
C VAL A 303 -14.13 -11.47 20.45
N LYS A 304 -15.02 -12.46 20.42
CA LYS A 304 -14.96 -13.64 21.30
C LYS A 304 -15.04 -14.92 20.51
N VAL A 305 -14.40 -15.95 21.04
CA VAL A 305 -14.55 -17.34 20.57
C VAL A 305 -15.06 -18.17 21.74
N THR A 306 -16.11 -18.94 21.48
CA THR A 306 -16.75 -19.84 22.46
C THR A 306 -16.96 -21.22 21.83
N PRO A 307 -17.02 -22.32 22.62
CA PRO A 307 -17.43 -23.61 22.08
C PRO A 307 -18.85 -23.56 21.50
N PHE A 308 -19.08 -24.30 20.42
CA PHE A 308 -20.41 -24.40 19.80
C PHE A 308 -21.45 -24.91 20.81
N ASN A 309 -22.60 -24.24 20.86
CA ASN A 309 -23.68 -24.45 21.84
C ASN A 309 -23.31 -24.17 23.32
N ASP A 310 -22.18 -23.51 23.61
CA ASP A 310 -21.82 -23.04 24.96
C ASP A 310 -21.17 -21.65 24.94
N ASN A 311 -21.99 -20.63 24.70
CA ASN A 311 -21.52 -19.24 24.67
C ASN A 311 -21.25 -18.64 26.07
N ALA A 312 -21.39 -19.44 27.14
CA ALA A 312 -21.01 -19.02 28.49
C ALA A 312 -19.51 -19.23 28.75
N THR A 313 -18.88 -20.15 28.02
CA THR A 313 -17.44 -20.44 28.11
C THR A 313 -16.69 -19.67 27.04
N VAL A 314 -15.96 -18.64 27.43
CA VAL A 314 -15.14 -17.83 26.50
C VAL A 314 -13.70 -18.32 26.54
N VAL A 315 -13.18 -18.74 25.39
CA VAL A 315 -11.80 -19.23 25.24
C VAL A 315 -10.85 -18.18 24.67
N ILE A 316 -11.37 -17.27 23.84
CA ILE A 316 -10.66 -16.07 23.36
C ILE A 316 -11.57 -14.87 23.60
N GLU A 317 -11.01 -13.78 24.12
CA GLU A 317 -11.66 -12.47 24.20
C GLU A 317 -10.62 -11.39 23.91
N ALA A 318 -10.87 -10.58 22.89
CA ALA A 318 -9.97 -9.51 22.47
C ALA A 318 -10.73 -8.29 21.97
N ASP A 319 -10.22 -7.10 22.28
CA ASP A 319 -10.66 -5.85 21.68
C ASP A 319 -9.75 -5.54 20.48
N LEU A 320 -10.28 -5.72 19.27
CA LEU A 320 -9.53 -5.58 18.01
C LEU A 320 -9.92 -4.26 17.32
N ALA A 321 -8.92 -3.51 16.86
CA ALA A 321 -9.13 -2.27 16.13
C ALA A 321 -9.13 -2.54 14.62
N PHE A 322 -10.25 -2.25 13.96
CA PHE A 322 -10.41 -2.44 12.52
C PHE A 322 -10.50 -1.10 11.77
N SER A 323 -9.85 -1.04 10.61
CA SER A 323 -9.80 0.14 9.74
C SER A 323 -10.59 -0.08 8.45
N ALA A 324 -11.17 0.99 7.90
CA ALA A 324 -11.84 0.95 6.59
C ALA A 324 -10.88 0.46 5.49
N GLY A 325 -11.40 -0.33 4.55
CA GLY A 325 -10.64 -0.83 3.39
C GLY A 325 -9.49 -1.78 3.75
N THR A 326 -9.35 -2.16 5.02
CA THR A 326 -8.33 -3.12 5.47
C THR A 326 -8.96 -4.50 5.63
N GLY A 327 -8.34 -5.51 5.02
CA GLY A 327 -8.69 -6.91 5.21
C GLY A 327 -7.92 -7.49 6.39
N TYR A 328 -8.55 -8.38 7.14
CA TYR A 328 -7.95 -9.07 8.29
C TYR A 328 -8.26 -10.55 8.25
N THR A 329 -7.23 -11.37 8.44
CA THR A 329 -7.39 -12.79 8.76
C THR A 329 -7.11 -12.99 10.25
N VAL A 330 -8.13 -13.35 11.02
CA VAL A 330 -8.05 -13.60 12.47
C VAL A 330 -8.07 -15.10 12.72
N ILE A 331 -6.95 -15.64 13.18
CA ILE A 331 -6.74 -17.08 13.34
C ILE A 331 -6.86 -17.43 14.83
N ALA A 332 -7.76 -18.34 15.18
CA ALA A 332 -7.73 -18.99 16.49
C ALA A 332 -6.63 -20.06 16.48
N ASN A 333 -5.45 -19.71 17.01
CA ASN A 333 -4.20 -20.44 16.83
C ASN A 333 -3.74 -21.10 18.15
N GLY A 334 -3.18 -22.30 18.06
CA GLY A 334 -2.65 -23.03 19.23
C GLY A 334 -3.56 -24.14 19.73
N LEU A 335 -3.19 -24.80 20.84
CA LEU A 335 -4.02 -25.81 21.50
C LEU A 335 -5.06 -25.14 22.39
N LEU A 336 -6.20 -25.78 22.65
CA LEU A 336 -7.31 -25.24 23.44
C LEU A 336 -6.87 -24.66 24.81
N ALA A 337 -5.87 -25.28 25.44
CA ALA A 337 -5.34 -24.82 26.73
C ALA A 337 -4.63 -23.46 26.67
N ASP A 338 -4.04 -23.13 25.52
CA ASP A 338 -3.21 -21.95 25.28
C ASP A 338 -3.64 -21.23 23.97
N ILE A 339 -4.91 -21.34 23.60
CA ILE A 339 -5.44 -20.82 22.34
C ILE A 339 -5.46 -19.29 22.35
N GLU A 340 -5.01 -18.67 21.26
CA GLU A 340 -4.96 -17.21 21.12
C GLU A 340 -5.43 -16.74 19.75
N ALA A 341 -5.76 -15.46 19.65
CA ALA A 341 -6.06 -14.81 18.38
C ALA A 341 -4.77 -14.28 17.74
N LEU A 342 -4.35 -14.88 16.62
CA LEU A 342 -3.33 -14.34 15.73
C LEU A 342 -4.02 -13.49 14.66
N VAL A 343 -3.79 -12.17 14.70
CA VAL A 343 -4.44 -11.20 13.81
C VAL A 343 -3.46 -10.77 12.73
N LEU A 344 -3.82 -11.04 11.47
CA LEU A 344 -3.03 -10.70 10.29
C LEU A 344 -3.73 -9.60 9.50
N THR A 345 -2.95 -8.73 8.86
CA THR A 345 -3.47 -7.75 7.89
C THR A 345 -3.30 -8.32 6.49
N ASP A 346 -4.38 -8.30 5.71
CA ASP A 346 -4.44 -8.87 4.37
C ASP A 346 -4.28 -7.78 3.31
N THR A 347 -3.79 -8.17 2.14
CA THR A 347 -3.86 -7.37 0.92
C THR A 347 -4.74 -8.08 -0.09
N VAL A 348 -5.52 -7.33 -0.85
CA VAL A 348 -6.24 -7.83 -2.04
C VAL A 348 -5.70 -7.22 -3.33
N ARG A 349 -4.67 -6.38 -3.20
CA ARG A 349 -3.99 -5.76 -4.33
C ARG A 349 -3.19 -6.81 -5.09
N ASP A 350 -3.49 -6.92 -6.38
CA ASP A 350 -2.71 -7.67 -7.33
C ASP A 350 -1.50 -6.87 -7.82
N ILE A 351 -0.42 -7.57 -8.16
CA ILE A 351 0.78 -6.94 -8.74
C ILE A 351 1.15 -7.72 -9.99
N ALA A 352 1.05 -7.07 -11.15
CA ALA A 352 1.16 -7.69 -12.47
C ALA A 352 2.47 -8.43 -12.72
N THR A 353 3.54 -8.09 -11.99
CA THR A 353 4.89 -8.65 -12.18
C THR A 353 5.24 -9.79 -11.21
N GLN A 354 4.36 -10.13 -10.26
CA GLN A 354 4.68 -11.12 -9.22
C GLN A 354 3.45 -11.88 -8.71
N ALA A 355 3.71 -12.98 -8.01
CA ALA A 355 2.81 -13.55 -7.02
C ALA A 355 3.15 -12.97 -5.64
N SER A 356 2.14 -12.60 -4.87
CA SER A 356 2.27 -12.12 -3.49
C SER A 356 1.95 -13.26 -2.53
N VAL A 357 2.97 -13.83 -1.88
CA VAL A 357 2.81 -15.06 -1.07
C VAL A 357 3.08 -14.77 0.41
N ARG A 358 2.14 -15.13 1.28
CA ARG A 358 2.30 -15.10 2.74
C ARG A 358 2.28 -16.51 3.30
N VAL A 359 3.21 -16.79 4.22
CA VAL A 359 3.29 -18.04 4.96
C VAL A 359 3.14 -17.75 6.44
N VAL A 360 2.34 -18.56 7.14
CA VAL A 360 2.08 -18.45 8.58
C VAL A 360 2.40 -19.79 9.24
N HIS A 361 3.16 -19.77 10.32
CA HIS A 361 3.42 -20.98 11.09
C HIS A 361 2.39 -21.16 12.21
N GLY A 362 1.35 -21.95 11.94
CA GLY A 362 0.29 -22.25 12.92
C GLY A 362 0.30 -23.68 13.50
N SER A 363 1.26 -24.54 13.15
CA SER A 363 1.35 -25.90 13.70
C SER A 363 1.99 -25.90 15.10
N THR A 364 1.36 -26.54 16.08
CA THR A 364 1.91 -26.68 17.44
C THR A 364 2.83 -27.89 17.57
N LEU A 365 2.76 -28.83 16.63
CA LEU A 365 3.60 -30.03 16.57
C LEU A 365 4.98 -29.78 15.94
N ALA A 366 5.09 -28.76 15.10
CA ALA A 366 6.36 -28.36 14.50
C ALA A 366 7.09 -27.35 15.40
N GLY A 367 8.38 -27.60 15.64
CA GLY A 367 9.30 -26.59 16.15
C GLY A 367 9.66 -25.56 15.06
N PRO A 368 10.74 -24.78 15.22
CA PRO A 368 11.18 -23.84 14.20
C PRO A 368 11.34 -24.49 12.83
N VAL A 369 10.80 -23.90 11.77
CA VAL A 369 10.85 -24.49 10.42
C VAL A 369 11.60 -23.64 9.40
N ASN A 370 12.17 -24.32 8.41
CA ASN A 370 12.72 -23.74 7.20
C ASN A 370 11.74 -23.99 6.05
N VAL A 371 11.40 -22.95 5.30
CA VAL A 371 10.51 -23.02 4.14
C VAL A 371 11.34 -22.92 2.87
N TYR A 372 11.21 -23.91 2.00
CA TYR A 372 11.88 -23.98 0.71
C TYR A 372 10.84 -23.90 -0.40
N LEU A 373 11.12 -23.03 -1.37
CA LEU A 373 10.41 -22.98 -2.63
C LEU A 373 11.35 -23.50 -3.72
N LEU A 374 11.24 -24.79 -4.04
CA LEU A 374 12.11 -25.46 -4.99
C LEU A 374 11.57 -25.29 -6.42
N PRO A 375 12.43 -25.15 -7.44
CA PRO A 375 12.00 -25.12 -8.83
C PRO A 375 11.20 -26.37 -9.24
N ASP A 376 10.43 -26.24 -10.33
CA ASP A 376 9.70 -27.35 -10.93
C ASP A 376 10.62 -28.58 -11.17
N GLY A 377 10.08 -29.76 -10.86
CA GLY A 377 10.77 -31.05 -10.93
C GLY A 377 11.80 -31.33 -9.83
N GLN A 378 12.13 -30.36 -8.96
CA GLN A 378 13.01 -30.58 -7.80
C GLN A 378 12.20 -30.87 -6.53
N THR A 379 12.31 -32.09 -5.99
CA THR A 379 11.55 -32.54 -4.80
C THR A 379 12.37 -32.65 -3.52
N GLU A 380 13.70 -32.57 -3.63
CA GLU A 380 14.61 -32.66 -2.48
C GLU A 380 15.35 -31.33 -2.29
N VAL A 381 15.47 -30.89 -1.03
CA VAL A 381 16.14 -29.64 -0.66
C VAL A 381 17.60 -29.63 -1.12
N GLY A 382 18.35 -30.71 -0.88
CA GLY A 382 19.75 -30.80 -1.27
C GLY A 382 20.59 -29.64 -0.72
N ASN A 383 21.19 -28.85 -1.61
CA ASN A 383 21.98 -27.66 -1.27
C ASN A 383 21.19 -26.34 -1.47
N ALA A 384 19.88 -26.41 -1.66
CA ALA A 384 19.04 -25.21 -1.76
C ALA A 384 19.11 -24.42 -0.45
N SER A 385 19.07 -23.09 -0.57
CA SER A 385 18.89 -22.22 0.60
C SER A 385 17.39 -22.04 0.87
N PRO A 386 16.96 -22.00 2.13
CA PRO A 386 15.56 -21.76 2.46
C PRO A 386 15.15 -20.35 2.04
N ALA A 387 13.92 -20.21 1.58
CA ALA A 387 13.28 -18.92 1.33
C ALA A 387 12.98 -18.20 2.67
N LEU A 388 12.58 -18.96 3.69
CA LEU A 388 12.42 -18.50 5.07
C LEU A 388 13.14 -19.46 6.01
N SER A 389 13.94 -18.94 6.94
CA SER A 389 14.77 -19.74 7.83
C SER A 389 14.37 -19.57 9.28
N GLY A 390 14.16 -20.68 10.00
CA GLY A 390 13.89 -20.69 11.44
C GLY A 390 12.59 -19.99 11.87
N VAL A 391 11.56 -20.01 11.03
CA VAL A 391 10.23 -19.45 11.32
C VAL A 391 9.67 -20.13 12.56
N GLN A 392 9.29 -19.37 13.58
CA GLN A 392 8.72 -19.87 14.84
C GLN A 392 7.20 -20.02 14.75
N PHE A 393 6.61 -20.83 15.64
CA PHE A 393 5.16 -20.85 15.84
C PHE A 393 4.61 -19.45 16.12
N GLY A 394 3.53 -19.08 15.44
CA GLY A 394 2.89 -17.78 15.52
C GLY A 394 3.52 -16.70 14.63
N GLU A 395 4.67 -16.95 14.00
CA GLU A 395 5.28 -16.02 13.05
C GLU A 395 4.66 -16.12 11.65
N GLU A 396 4.67 -15.00 10.95
CA GLU A 396 4.22 -14.87 9.56
C GLU A 396 5.26 -14.09 8.74
N SER A 397 5.29 -14.32 7.43
CA SER A 397 6.33 -13.78 6.55
C SER A 397 6.07 -12.34 6.05
N GLY A 398 4.86 -11.82 6.23
CA GLY A 398 4.30 -10.80 5.35
C GLY A 398 4.10 -11.33 3.93
N TYR A 399 3.64 -10.48 3.02
CA TYR A 399 3.54 -10.84 1.60
C TYR A 399 4.90 -10.69 0.92
N LEU A 400 5.46 -11.83 0.49
CA LEU A 400 6.70 -11.92 -0.25
C LEU A 400 6.43 -11.82 -1.75
N ALA A 401 7.25 -11.04 -2.44
CA ALA A 401 7.27 -10.99 -3.90
C ALA A 401 7.95 -12.24 -4.47
N VAL A 402 7.16 -13.11 -5.11
CA VAL A 402 7.64 -14.36 -5.73
C VAL A 402 7.44 -14.28 -7.24
N ALA A 403 8.42 -14.76 -8.00
CA ALA A 403 8.28 -14.84 -9.45
C ALA A 403 7.15 -15.83 -9.81
N PRO A 404 6.31 -15.54 -10.82
CA PRO A 404 5.29 -16.48 -11.27
C PRO A 404 5.93 -17.78 -11.79
N GLY A 405 5.32 -18.92 -11.49
CA GLY A 405 5.79 -20.23 -11.94
C GLY A 405 5.30 -21.38 -11.08
N THR A 406 5.71 -22.58 -11.48
CA THR A 406 5.45 -23.83 -10.75
C THR A 406 6.63 -24.15 -9.84
N TYR A 407 6.33 -24.52 -8.60
CA TYR A 407 7.31 -24.79 -7.56
C TYR A 407 6.93 -26.03 -6.74
N ASN A 408 7.91 -26.63 -6.06
CA ASN A 408 7.68 -27.60 -5.00
C ASN A 408 7.95 -26.94 -3.64
N LEU A 409 6.90 -26.79 -2.83
CA LEU A 409 7.00 -26.36 -1.45
C LEU A 409 7.49 -27.52 -0.59
N VAL A 410 8.57 -27.29 0.16
CA VAL A 410 9.09 -28.20 1.18
C VAL A 410 9.33 -27.42 2.46
N VAL A 411 8.80 -27.92 3.57
CA VAL A 411 9.04 -27.37 4.92
C VAL A 411 9.83 -28.39 5.71
N THR A 412 10.94 -27.97 6.33
CA THR A 412 11.77 -28.85 7.16
C THR A 412 11.95 -28.28 8.56
N ASP A 413 12.29 -29.15 9.51
CA ASP A 413 12.88 -28.71 10.77
C ASP A 413 14.34 -28.21 10.56
N PRO A 414 15.03 -27.72 11.60
CA PRO A 414 16.41 -27.23 11.49
C PRO A 414 17.43 -28.35 11.24
N ASP A 415 17.08 -29.60 11.50
CA ASP A 415 17.90 -30.79 11.25
C ASP A 415 17.73 -31.34 9.82
N GLY A 416 16.79 -30.77 9.05
CA GLY A 416 16.51 -31.12 7.65
C GLY A 416 15.47 -32.23 7.47
N ASN A 417 14.75 -32.63 8.53
CA ASN A 417 13.64 -33.57 8.39
C ASN A 417 12.43 -32.85 7.80
N VAL A 418 11.78 -33.45 6.81
CA VAL A 418 10.62 -32.87 6.12
C VAL A 418 9.38 -32.96 7.02
N ALA A 419 8.75 -31.82 7.27
CA ALA A 419 7.49 -31.69 8.00
C ALA A 419 6.29 -31.57 7.05
N ILE A 420 6.42 -30.80 5.96
CA ILE A 420 5.41 -30.63 4.91
C ILE A 420 6.06 -30.77 3.54
N GLY A 421 5.37 -31.44 2.61
CA GLY A 421 5.78 -31.57 1.21
C GLY A 421 6.65 -32.79 0.90
N PRO A 422 7.20 -32.88 -0.32
CA PRO A 422 7.08 -31.89 -1.40
C PRO A 422 5.63 -31.76 -1.89
N ALA A 423 5.15 -30.52 -1.98
CA ALA A 423 3.83 -30.17 -2.51
C ALA A 423 4.01 -29.24 -3.73
N GLU A 424 3.53 -29.67 -4.88
CA GLU A 424 3.54 -28.83 -6.09
C GLU A 424 2.55 -27.67 -5.89
N ILE A 425 3.02 -26.45 -6.10
CA ILE A 425 2.21 -25.23 -6.07
C ILE A 425 2.43 -24.44 -7.36
N ASN A 426 1.36 -23.83 -7.86
CA ASN A 426 1.40 -23.00 -9.04
C ASN A 426 1.07 -21.56 -8.64
N LEU A 427 1.98 -20.64 -8.93
CA LEU A 427 1.87 -19.23 -8.58
C LEU A 427 1.76 -18.42 -9.87
N GLU A 428 0.61 -17.82 -10.08
CA GLU A 428 0.35 -16.94 -11.23
C GLU A 428 0.74 -15.49 -10.92
N ALA A 429 1.07 -14.74 -11.98
CA ALA A 429 1.21 -13.28 -11.90
C ALA A 429 -0.10 -12.65 -11.40
N SER A 430 -0.02 -11.51 -10.72
CA SER A 430 -1.16 -10.87 -10.04
C SER A 430 -1.76 -11.68 -8.88
N GLY A 431 -1.34 -12.93 -8.64
CA GLY A 431 -1.97 -13.76 -7.62
C GLY A 431 -1.55 -13.39 -6.19
N VAL A 432 -2.50 -13.49 -5.26
CA VAL A 432 -2.32 -13.31 -3.82
C VAL A 432 -2.60 -14.63 -3.09
N TYR A 433 -1.64 -15.11 -2.31
CA TYR A 433 -1.65 -16.46 -1.77
C TYR A 433 -1.31 -16.43 -0.28
N THR A 434 -2.14 -17.07 0.55
CA THR A 434 -1.81 -17.30 1.97
C THR A 434 -1.81 -18.80 2.28
N ALA A 435 -0.72 -19.30 2.84
CA ALA A 435 -0.61 -20.66 3.35
C ALA A 435 -0.33 -20.65 4.87
N ILE A 436 -1.17 -21.33 5.64
CA ILE A 436 -1.04 -21.44 7.09
C ILE A 436 -0.69 -22.89 7.42
N ALA A 437 0.47 -23.13 8.03
CA ALA A 437 0.79 -24.45 8.56
C ALA A 437 -0.15 -24.77 9.73
N ARG A 438 -0.67 -26.01 9.77
CA ARG A 438 -1.58 -26.51 10.79
C ARG A 438 -1.17 -27.90 11.25
N ASP A 439 -1.70 -28.36 12.38
CA ASP A 439 -1.53 -29.75 12.80
C ASP A 439 -2.41 -30.67 11.94
N ASN A 440 -1.90 -31.83 11.51
CA ASN A 440 -2.68 -32.70 10.63
C ASN A 440 -3.84 -33.39 11.39
N ASP A 441 -4.81 -33.95 10.64
CA ASP A 441 -6.01 -34.57 11.24
C ASP A 441 -5.70 -35.84 12.06
N ALA A 442 -4.48 -36.38 11.93
CA ALA A 442 -3.99 -37.51 12.73
C ALA A 442 -3.24 -37.08 13.99
N PHE A 443 -2.94 -35.78 14.13
CA PHE A 443 -2.13 -35.16 15.17
C PHE A 443 -0.74 -35.80 15.35
N ASP A 444 -0.11 -36.16 14.24
CA ASP A 444 1.23 -36.76 14.17
C ASP A 444 2.17 -36.06 13.16
N GLY A 445 1.73 -34.95 12.57
CA GLY A 445 2.49 -34.15 11.62
C GLY A 445 1.82 -32.80 11.31
N ALA A 446 2.29 -32.13 10.28
CA ALA A 446 1.76 -30.84 9.84
C ALA A 446 1.10 -30.93 8.44
N ASP A 447 0.14 -30.06 8.19
CA ASP A 447 -0.54 -29.87 6.91
C ASP A 447 -0.75 -28.36 6.66
N LEU A 448 -1.45 -27.98 5.59
CA LEU A 448 -1.72 -26.59 5.24
C LEU A 448 -3.21 -26.26 5.26
N ILE A 449 -3.54 -25.05 5.72
CA ILE A 449 -4.75 -24.32 5.35
C ILE A 449 -4.34 -23.38 4.22
N LEU A 450 -5.03 -23.48 3.09
CA LEU A 450 -4.79 -22.65 1.93
C LEU A 450 -5.93 -21.63 1.81
N LEU A 451 -5.58 -20.37 1.60
CA LEU A 451 -6.51 -19.27 1.41
C LEU A 451 -6.18 -18.50 0.12
N ASP A 452 -7.06 -17.57 -0.22
CA ASP A 452 -6.93 -16.64 -1.33
C ASP A 452 -6.89 -17.36 -2.67
N ASP A 453 -5.91 -17.07 -3.53
CA ASP A 453 -5.85 -17.63 -4.88
C ASP A 453 -5.47 -19.11 -4.92
N PHE A 454 -5.03 -19.70 -3.79
CA PHE A 454 -4.87 -21.16 -3.71
C PHE A 454 -6.19 -21.93 -3.80
N VAL A 455 -7.31 -21.30 -3.46
CA VAL A 455 -8.63 -21.95 -3.44
C VAL A 455 -9.61 -21.36 -4.45
N MET A 456 -9.15 -20.39 -5.26
CA MET A 456 -9.94 -19.91 -6.39
C MET A 456 -9.97 -20.98 -7.50
N PRO A 457 -11.11 -21.15 -8.18
CA PRO A 457 -11.15 -22.00 -9.36
C PRO A 457 -10.19 -21.45 -10.43
N PRO A 458 -9.54 -22.30 -11.24
CA PRO A 458 -8.70 -21.84 -12.33
C PRO A 458 -9.55 -20.99 -13.29
N THR A 459 -9.08 -19.77 -13.57
CA THR A 459 -9.71 -18.80 -14.47
C THR A 459 -9.61 -19.21 -15.93
#